data_AF-A0A5D3AI59-F1
#
_entry.id   AF-A0A5D3AI59-F1
#
_cell.length_a   1.000
_cell.length_b   1.000
_cell.length_c   1.000
_cell.angle_alpha   90.00
_cell.angle_beta   90.00
_cell.angle_gamma   90.00
#
_symmetry.space_group_name_H-M   'P 1'
#
loop_
_entity.id
_entity.type
_entity.pdbx_description
1 polymer ?
#
loop_
_entity_poly.entity_id
_entity_poly.type
_entity_poly.pdbx_seq_one_letter_code
_entity_poly.pdbx_strand_id
1 'polypeptide(L)'
;MAFLKLLDLVEFKLKEVISREPTLLVMVVGVPNVGKSALINSIHQIASTRFPLQEKMKRATVGPLPGVTQDIAGYKIAHQPSIYVLDTPGVLVPNIPNIEIGLKLALAGSVKDSVVGEDRIVQYLLTVLNTRGTPLHWKHLANPTEKTTQISEDKPGYNPKDLRPKMKKLPDASDLLYVKDLVAEVRHALYVTLSEFGGNIEDENDMECLVEHQFEVLQKVLRIPHKSSEARLMVSKKFLTLFRSGKLGSFVLDDVPES
;
A
#
# COMPACT_ATOMS: atom_id res chain seq x y z
N MET A 1 -15.86 -5.78 -18.67
CA MET A 1 -16.95 -5.11 -19.43
C MET A 1 -17.47 -3.85 -18.72
N ALA A 2 -17.84 -3.88 -17.43
CA ALA A 2 -18.41 -2.70 -16.73
C ALA A 2 -17.43 -1.52 -16.54
N PHE A 3 -16.16 -1.80 -16.20
CA PHE A 3 -15.15 -0.76 -15.98
C PHE A 3 -14.82 0.05 -17.24
N LEU A 4 -14.72 -0.61 -18.39
CA LEU A 4 -14.46 0.08 -19.68
C LEU A 4 -15.62 1.04 -20.03
N LYS A 5 -16.87 0.60 -19.84
CA LYS A 5 -18.05 1.47 -20.04
C LYS A 5 -18.04 2.70 -19.14
N LEU A 6 -17.57 2.56 -17.89
CA LEU A 6 -17.42 3.68 -16.97
C LEU A 6 -16.35 4.66 -17.47
N LEU A 7 -15.20 4.15 -17.93
CA LEU A 7 -14.15 4.98 -18.51
C LEU A 7 -14.62 5.74 -19.76
N ASP A 8 -15.34 5.06 -20.66
CA ASP A 8 -15.91 5.68 -21.86
C ASP A 8 -16.89 6.81 -21.50
N LEU A 9 -17.73 6.59 -20.49
CA LEU A 9 -18.66 7.60 -19.99
C LEU A 9 -17.92 8.81 -19.38
N VAL A 10 -16.87 8.56 -18.60
CA VAL A 10 -16.03 9.62 -18.01
C VAL A 10 -15.33 10.41 -19.12
N GLU A 11 -14.76 9.74 -20.12
CA GLU A 11 -14.12 10.41 -21.26
C GLU A 11 -15.10 11.28 -22.04
N PHE A 12 -16.29 10.74 -22.34
CA PHE A 12 -17.34 11.47 -23.03
C PHE A 12 -17.74 12.74 -22.25
N LYS A 13 -17.95 12.62 -20.94
CA LYS A 13 -18.30 13.76 -20.08
C LYS A 13 -17.19 14.80 -19.98
N LEU A 14 -15.93 14.36 -19.93
CA LEU A 14 -14.79 15.27 -19.93
C LEU A 14 -14.70 16.07 -21.23
N LYS A 15 -14.89 15.42 -22.40
CA LYS A 15 -14.92 16.11 -23.70
C LYS A 15 -16.05 17.14 -23.78
N GLU A 16 -17.23 16.80 -23.28
CA GLU A 16 -18.39 17.71 -23.22
C GLU A 16 -18.04 18.98 -22.41
N VAL A 17 -17.45 18.82 -21.22
CA VAL A 17 -17.09 19.96 -20.36
C VAL A 17 -15.94 20.78 -20.94
N ILE A 18 -14.89 20.14 -21.47
CA ILE A 18 -13.76 20.82 -22.11
C ILE A 18 -14.21 21.70 -23.28
N SER A 19 -15.24 21.29 -24.02
CA SER A 19 -15.76 22.08 -25.14
C SER A 19 -16.52 23.35 -24.73
N ARG A 20 -17.03 23.39 -23.49
CA ARG A 20 -17.86 24.48 -22.97
C ARG A 20 -17.10 25.45 -22.07
N GLU A 21 -16.14 24.94 -21.30
CA GLU A 21 -15.42 25.70 -20.29
C GLU A 21 -13.95 25.89 -20.67
N PRO A 22 -13.40 27.12 -20.59
CA PRO A 22 -12.00 27.38 -20.92
C PRO A 22 -11.03 26.77 -19.89
N THR A 23 -11.51 26.44 -18.68
CA THR A 23 -10.72 25.83 -17.61
C THR A 23 -11.50 24.69 -16.96
N LEU A 24 -10.88 23.52 -16.89
CA LEU A 24 -11.41 22.34 -16.23
C LEU A 24 -10.81 22.17 -14.83
N LEU A 25 -11.68 21.98 -13.84
CA LEU A 25 -11.30 21.68 -12.47
C LEU A 25 -11.78 20.27 -12.09
N VAL A 26 -10.86 19.40 -11.70
CA VAL A 26 -11.15 18.03 -11.29
C VAL A 26 -10.78 17.86 -9.83
N MET A 27 -11.73 17.52 -8.97
CA MET A 27 -11.46 17.29 -7.55
C MET A 27 -11.38 15.79 -7.27
N VAL A 28 -10.31 15.35 -6.61
CA VAL A 28 -10.14 13.96 -6.18
C VAL A 28 -10.50 13.84 -4.72
N VAL A 29 -11.56 13.08 -4.41
CA VAL A 29 -12.11 12.90 -3.05
C VAL A 29 -12.11 11.41 -2.70
N GLY A 30 -11.97 11.11 -1.40
CA GLY A 30 -12.00 9.74 -0.89
C GLY A 30 -11.35 9.61 0.49
N VAL A 31 -11.46 8.43 1.10
CA VAL A 31 -10.95 8.19 2.45
C VAL A 31 -9.41 8.34 2.54
N PRO A 32 -8.82 8.53 3.73
CA PRO A 32 -7.37 8.64 3.87
C PRO A 32 -6.64 7.41 3.32
N ASN A 33 -5.43 7.63 2.79
CA ASN A 33 -4.53 6.58 2.30
C ASN A 33 -5.00 5.70 1.13
N VAL A 34 -6.13 6.02 0.46
CA VAL A 34 -6.53 5.36 -0.81
C VAL A 34 -5.65 5.70 -2.03
N GLY A 35 -4.64 6.56 -1.85
CA GLY A 35 -3.72 6.93 -2.93
C GLY A 35 -4.15 8.13 -3.78
N LYS A 36 -5.01 9.02 -3.27
CA LYS A 36 -5.45 10.25 -3.98
C LYS A 36 -4.27 11.08 -4.52
N SER A 37 -3.38 11.49 -3.64
CA SER A 37 -2.19 12.29 -3.99
C SER A 37 -1.20 11.52 -4.88
N ALA A 38 -1.13 10.19 -4.73
CA ALA A 38 -0.31 9.34 -5.60
C ALA A 38 -0.89 9.29 -7.02
N LEU A 39 -2.22 9.13 -7.15
CA LEU A 39 -2.93 9.18 -8.43
C LEU A 39 -2.71 10.53 -9.12
N ILE A 40 -2.83 11.64 -8.39
CA ILE A 40 -2.57 12.99 -8.93
C ILE A 40 -1.14 13.09 -9.47
N ASN A 41 -0.15 12.61 -8.71
CA ASN A 41 1.24 12.60 -9.15
C ASN A 41 1.47 11.70 -10.38
N SER A 42 0.77 10.56 -10.49
CA SER A 42 0.84 9.69 -11.67
C SER A 42 0.21 10.35 -12.90
N ILE A 43 -0.98 10.94 -12.76
CA ILE A 43 -1.64 11.72 -13.82
C ILE A 43 -0.72 12.84 -14.28
N HIS A 44 -0.14 13.57 -13.32
CA HIS A 44 0.81 14.62 -13.57
C HIS A 44 2.03 14.12 -14.36
N GLN A 45 2.61 12.98 -13.97
CA GLN A 45 3.76 12.41 -14.68
C GLN A 45 3.40 12.05 -16.13
N ILE A 46 2.26 11.40 -16.35
CA ILE A 46 1.79 11.05 -17.70
C ILE A 46 1.55 12.32 -18.52
N ALA A 47 0.89 13.32 -17.95
CA ALA A 47 0.63 14.59 -18.61
C ALA A 47 1.93 15.30 -19.00
N SER A 48 2.93 15.36 -18.12
CA SER A 48 4.22 15.98 -18.44
C SER A 48 4.95 15.30 -19.60
N THR A 49 4.73 14.00 -19.83
CA THR A 49 5.32 13.29 -21.00
C THR A 49 4.60 13.59 -22.31
N ARG A 50 3.28 13.82 -22.26
CA ARG A 50 2.45 14.04 -23.46
C ARG A 50 2.33 15.51 -23.84
N PHE A 51 2.37 16.39 -22.85
CA PHE A 51 2.25 17.84 -22.98
C PHE A 51 3.39 18.50 -22.22
N PRO A 52 4.58 18.63 -22.84
CA PRO A 52 5.74 19.23 -22.19
C PRO A 52 5.42 20.68 -21.82
N LEU A 53 5.42 20.97 -20.52
CA LEU A 53 5.25 22.33 -20.03
C LEU A 53 6.62 22.97 -19.82
N GLN A 54 6.71 24.28 -20.07
CA GLN A 54 7.96 25.03 -19.87
C GLN A 54 8.30 25.26 -18.38
N GLU A 55 7.33 25.07 -17.48
CA GLU A 55 7.48 25.35 -16.05
C GLU A 55 7.58 24.07 -15.20
N LYS A 56 8.36 24.17 -14.13
CA LYS A 56 8.49 23.10 -13.13
C LYS A 56 7.20 23.02 -12.31
N MET A 57 6.40 22.00 -12.58
CA MET A 57 5.11 21.82 -11.92
C MET A 57 5.27 21.27 -10.49
N LYS A 58 4.43 21.76 -9.57
CA LYS A 58 4.38 21.30 -8.17
C LYS A 58 3.79 19.89 -8.10
N ARG A 59 4.30 19.07 -7.18
CA ARG A 59 3.79 17.69 -6.92
C ARG A 59 3.04 17.62 -5.60
N ALA A 60 2.09 16.70 -5.52
CA ALA A 60 1.37 16.42 -4.29
C ALA A 60 2.27 15.69 -3.29
N THR A 61 2.17 16.06 -2.01
CA THR A 61 2.87 15.38 -0.93
C THR A 61 2.21 14.02 -0.69
N VAL A 62 2.99 12.95 -0.72
CA VAL A 62 2.50 11.59 -0.47
C VAL A 62 3.22 11.01 0.73
N GLY A 63 2.47 10.41 1.65
CA GLY A 63 3.01 9.73 2.81
C GLY A 63 2.10 8.60 3.29
N PRO A 64 2.62 7.69 4.12
CA PRO A 64 1.88 6.52 4.58
C PRO A 64 0.92 6.81 5.73
N LEU A 65 0.98 8.01 6.32
CA LEU A 65 0.15 8.38 7.46
C LEU A 65 -1.12 9.09 6.99
N PRO A 66 -2.28 8.84 7.62
CA PRO A 66 -3.47 9.63 7.38
C PRO A 66 -3.22 11.09 7.78
N GLY A 67 -3.82 12.03 7.05
CA GLY A 67 -3.67 13.46 7.30
C GLY A 67 -2.40 14.11 6.73
N VAL A 68 -1.67 13.43 5.82
CA VAL A 68 -0.55 14.05 5.08
C VAL A 68 -1.03 15.22 4.22
N THR A 69 -2.16 15.06 3.53
CA THR A 69 -2.84 16.17 2.84
C THR A 69 -3.77 16.86 3.84
N GLN A 70 -3.41 18.07 4.24
CA GLN A 70 -4.16 18.86 5.25
C GLN A 70 -5.04 19.93 4.62
N ASP A 71 -4.59 20.51 3.50
CA ASP A 71 -5.30 21.56 2.77
C ASP A 71 -5.67 21.09 1.36
N ILE A 72 -6.68 21.73 0.79
CA ILE A 72 -7.01 21.55 -0.63
C ILE A 72 -5.94 22.27 -1.47
N ALA A 73 -5.24 21.52 -2.31
CA ALA A 73 -4.17 22.04 -3.15
C ALA A 73 -4.44 21.76 -4.63
N GLY A 74 -4.28 22.79 -5.47
CA GLY A 74 -4.48 22.69 -6.92
C GLY A 74 -3.18 22.41 -7.66
N TYR A 75 -3.20 21.38 -8.50
CA TYR A 75 -2.10 20.97 -9.36
C TYR A 75 -2.51 21.15 -10.82
N LYS A 76 -1.84 22.06 -11.53
CA LYS A 76 -2.06 22.23 -12.97
C LYS A 76 -1.56 21.00 -13.70
N ILE A 77 -2.32 20.47 -14.67
CA ILE A 77 -1.99 19.28 -15.45
C ILE A 77 -1.77 19.62 -16.93
N ALA A 78 -2.54 20.57 -17.48
CA ALA A 78 -2.43 21.02 -18.87
C ALA A 78 -2.71 22.52 -18.99
N HIS A 79 -2.17 23.17 -20.04
CA HIS A 79 -2.42 24.58 -20.33
C HIS A 79 -3.50 24.79 -21.40
N GLN A 80 -3.60 23.87 -22.36
CA GLN A 80 -4.53 23.97 -23.48
C GLN A 80 -5.21 22.60 -23.73
N PRO A 81 -6.45 22.41 -23.26
CA PRO A 81 -7.21 23.32 -22.38
C PRO A 81 -6.56 23.44 -20.99
N SER A 82 -6.90 24.49 -20.24
CA SER A 82 -6.37 24.70 -18.90
C SER A 82 -7.01 23.69 -17.94
N ILE A 83 -6.23 22.75 -17.39
CA ILE A 83 -6.75 21.69 -16.50
C ILE A 83 -6.03 21.75 -15.16
N TYR A 84 -6.81 21.77 -14.08
CA TYR A 84 -6.34 21.66 -12.70
C TYR A 84 -6.96 20.45 -12.02
N VAL A 85 -6.14 19.74 -11.25
CA VAL A 85 -6.59 18.67 -10.35
C VAL A 85 -6.40 19.12 -8.91
N LEU A 86 -7.47 19.11 -8.13
CA LEU A 86 -7.46 19.43 -6.71
C LEU A 86 -7.22 18.15 -5.91
N ASP A 87 -6.13 18.13 -5.15
CA ASP A 87 -5.93 17.17 -4.07
C ASP A 87 -6.70 17.64 -2.84
N THR A 88 -7.36 16.71 -2.16
CA THR A 88 -8.17 17.01 -0.99
C THR A 88 -7.76 16.12 0.19
N PRO A 89 -7.91 16.61 1.43
CA PRO A 89 -7.74 15.78 2.61
C PRO A 89 -8.61 14.53 2.56
N GLY A 90 -8.11 13.42 3.11
CA GLY A 90 -8.92 12.22 3.23
C GLY A 90 -10.03 12.42 4.26
N VAL A 91 -11.27 12.16 3.86
CA VAL A 91 -12.43 12.26 4.75
C VAL A 91 -12.96 10.86 5.03
N LEU A 92 -13.03 10.49 6.31
CA LEU A 92 -13.72 9.29 6.76
C LEU A 92 -15.19 9.60 7.07
N VAL A 93 -16.04 8.58 6.95
CA VAL A 93 -17.42 8.67 7.43
C VAL A 93 -17.40 8.90 8.95
N PRO A 94 -18.21 9.83 9.49
CA PRO A 94 -18.15 10.21 10.90
C PRO A 94 -18.54 9.10 11.88
N ASN A 95 -19.28 8.09 11.41
CA ASN A 95 -19.66 6.93 12.21
C ASN A 95 -19.19 5.64 11.51
N ILE A 96 -18.39 4.84 12.21
CA ILE A 96 -17.98 3.52 11.75
C ILE A 96 -19.03 2.52 12.26
N PRO A 97 -19.78 1.85 11.37
CA PRO A 97 -20.98 1.12 11.76
C PRO A 97 -20.70 -0.16 12.54
N ASN A 98 -19.53 -0.79 12.35
CA ASN A 98 -19.14 -1.98 13.08
C ASN A 98 -17.60 -2.07 13.27
N ILE A 99 -17.18 -2.91 14.21
CA ILE A 99 -15.77 -3.08 14.59
C ILE A 99 -14.94 -3.62 13.42
N GLU A 100 -15.51 -4.54 12.63
CA GLU A 100 -14.82 -5.14 11.48
C GLU A 100 -14.44 -4.10 10.41
N ILE A 101 -15.37 -3.20 10.05
CA ILE A 101 -15.10 -2.08 9.13
C ILE A 101 -14.03 -1.16 9.72
N GLY A 102 -14.06 -0.92 11.03
CA GLY A 102 -13.01 -0.17 11.72
C GLY A 102 -11.63 -0.83 11.57
N LEU A 103 -11.55 -2.15 11.75
CA LEU A 103 -10.33 -2.93 11.59
C LEU A 103 -9.86 -2.97 10.13
N LYS A 104 -10.77 -3.07 9.15
CA LYS A 104 -10.45 -2.99 7.71
C LYS A 104 -9.91 -1.62 7.33
N LEU A 105 -10.53 -0.53 7.80
CA LEU A 105 -10.06 0.84 7.61
C LEU A 105 -8.69 1.07 8.27
N ALA A 106 -8.50 0.51 9.47
CA ALA A 106 -7.21 0.53 10.15
C ALA A 106 -6.17 -0.25 9.35
N LEU A 107 -6.46 -1.46 8.85
CA LEU A 107 -5.55 -2.23 8.01
C LEU A 107 -5.13 -1.49 6.74
N ALA A 108 -6.08 -0.82 6.07
CA ALA A 108 -5.81 0.04 4.92
C ALA A 108 -4.98 1.30 5.26
N GLY A 109 -4.78 1.58 6.55
CA GLY A 109 -4.07 2.75 7.05
C GLY A 109 -4.92 4.02 7.04
N SER A 110 -6.23 3.93 6.80
CA SER A 110 -7.11 5.09 6.76
C SER A 110 -7.32 5.72 8.15
N VAL A 111 -7.13 4.94 9.21
CA VAL A 111 -7.14 5.37 10.61
C VAL A 111 -5.72 5.25 11.18
N LYS A 112 -5.35 6.14 12.11
CA LYS A 112 -4.05 6.09 12.78
C LYS A 112 -3.94 4.81 13.62
N ASP A 113 -2.89 4.03 13.40
CA ASP A 113 -2.71 2.71 14.02
C ASP A 113 -2.84 2.72 15.55
N SER A 114 -2.24 3.73 16.20
CA SER A 114 -2.27 3.88 17.66
C SER A 114 -3.67 4.09 18.26
N VAL A 115 -4.67 4.43 17.45
CA VAL A 115 -6.06 4.59 17.91
C VAL A 115 -6.73 3.23 18.10
N VAL A 116 -6.38 2.25 17.25
CA VAL A 116 -6.96 0.90 17.29
C VAL A 116 -6.07 -0.08 18.06
N GLY A 117 -4.75 0.11 17.98
CA GLY A 117 -3.72 -0.80 18.49
C GLY A 117 -3.12 -1.62 17.37
N GLU A 118 -1.83 -1.45 17.10
CA GLU A 118 -1.12 -2.19 16.05
C GLU A 118 -1.22 -3.70 16.21
N ASP A 119 -1.19 -4.19 17.46
CA ASP A 119 -1.34 -5.59 17.82
C ASP A 119 -2.72 -6.13 17.44
N ARG A 120 -3.79 -5.40 17.76
CA ARG A 120 -5.16 -5.75 17.39
C ARG A 120 -5.36 -5.77 15.88
N ILE A 121 -4.78 -4.80 15.17
CA ILE A 121 -4.83 -4.75 13.71
C ILE A 121 -4.13 -6.00 13.13
N VAL A 122 -2.99 -6.41 13.67
CA VAL A 122 -2.27 -7.61 13.20
C VAL A 122 -2.97 -8.90 13.58
N GLN A 123 -3.53 -9.02 14.78
CA GLN A 123 -4.36 -10.17 15.16
C GLN A 123 -5.51 -10.36 14.15
N TYR A 124 -6.21 -9.28 13.81
CA TYR A 124 -7.27 -9.31 12.80
C TYR A 124 -6.73 -9.73 11.42
N LEU A 125 -5.60 -9.18 10.97
CA LEU A 125 -5.00 -9.57 9.70
C LEU A 125 -4.63 -11.06 9.66
N LEU A 126 -3.98 -11.57 10.71
CA LEU A 126 -3.60 -12.98 10.78
C LEU A 126 -4.83 -13.88 10.77
N THR A 127 -5.87 -13.52 11.52
CA THR A 127 -7.17 -14.22 11.51
C THR A 127 -7.73 -14.29 10.08
N VAL A 128 -7.85 -13.15 9.39
CA VAL A 128 -8.35 -13.09 8.00
C VAL A 128 -7.50 -13.93 7.05
N LEU A 129 -6.17 -13.90 7.19
CA LEU A 129 -5.27 -14.71 6.35
C LEU A 129 -5.46 -16.21 6.60
N ASN A 130 -5.60 -16.63 7.86
CA ASN A 130 -5.78 -18.02 8.26
C ASN A 130 -7.15 -18.56 7.83
N THR A 131 -8.24 -17.84 8.10
CA THR A 131 -9.61 -18.21 7.68
C THR A 131 -9.70 -18.38 6.16
N ARG A 132 -8.96 -17.59 5.39
CA ARG A 132 -8.95 -17.65 3.92
C ARG A 132 -7.94 -18.65 3.35
N GLY A 133 -7.19 -19.36 4.20
CA GLY A 133 -6.12 -20.27 3.77
C GLY A 133 -5.02 -19.58 2.98
N THR A 134 -4.86 -18.25 3.10
CA THR A 134 -3.93 -17.48 2.27
C THR A 134 -2.47 -17.95 2.41
N PRO A 135 -1.98 -18.27 3.63
CA PRO A 135 -0.64 -18.81 3.77
C PRO A 135 -0.39 -20.12 3.03
N LEU A 136 -1.42 -20.97 2.86
CA LEU A 136 -1.30 -22.25 2.14
C LEU A 136 -0.93 -22.04 0.66
N HIS A 137 -1.35 -20.93 0.06
CA HIS A 137 -1.04 -20.59 -1.32
C HIS A 137 0.40 -20.07 -1.52
N TRP A 138 1.13 -19.73 -0.45
CA TRP A 138 2.51 -19.27 -0.55
C TRP A 138 3.54 -20.39 -0.79
N LYS A 139 3.11 -21.65 -0.77
CA LYS A 139 3.94 -22.84 -1.04
C LYS A 139 4.79 -22.75 -2.31
N HIS A 140 4.27 -22.10 -3.36
CA HIS A 140 4.95 -21.98 -4.67
C HIS A 140 5.73 -20.68 -4.87
N LEU A 141 5.55 -19.69 -4.00
CA LEU A 141 6.25 -18.39 -4.10
C LEU A 141 7.64 -18.40 -3.44
N ALA A 142 7.99 -19.51 -2.78
CA ALA A 142 9.28 -19.72 -2.12
C ALA A 142 10.37 -20.28 -3.06
N ASN A 143 10.06 -20.58 -4.33
CA ASN A 143 11.05 -21.01 -5.32
C ASN A 143 11.47 -19.79 -6.17
N PRO A 144 12.67 -19.22 -5.96
CA PRO A 144 13.18 -18.15 -6.81
C PRO A 144 13.75 -18.77 -8.09
N THR A 145 12.90 -19.01 -9.08
CA THR A 145 13.38 -19.18 -10.44
C THR A 145 12.36 -18.60 -11.41
N GLU A 146 12.88 -17.78 -12.33
CA GLU A 146 12.21 -17.25 -13.53
C GLU A 146 11.39 -15.95 -13.38
N LYS A 147 12.10 -14.82 -13.52
CA LYS A 147 12.11 -13.98 -14.76
C LYS A 147 12.69 -12.61 -14.43
N THR A 148 14.02 -12.52 -14.42
CA THR A 148 14.70 -11.23 -14.58
C THR A 148 15.07 -11.11 -16.05
N THR A 149 14.26 -10.36 -16.79
CA THR A 149 14.59 -9.91 -18.14
C THR A 149 15.93 -9.18 -18.09
N GLN A 150 16.91 -9.70 -18.83
CA GLN A 150 18.22 -9.10 -19.00
C GLN A 150 18.04 -7.72 -19.63
N ILE A 151 18.49 -6.68 -18.94
CA ILE A 151 18.84 -5.40 -19.57
C ILE A 151 20.31 -5.18 -19.23
N SER A 152 21.09 -5.19 -20.30
CA SER A 152 22.53 -5.05 -20.38
C SER A 152 23.03 -3.78 -19.70
N GLU A 153 24.12 -3.93 -18.94
CA GLU A 153 24.92 -2.85 -18.38
C GLU A 153 25.61 -2.05 -19.50
N ASP A 154 25.39 -0.74 -19.54
CA ASP A 154 26.32 0.20 -20.16
C ASP A 154 26.69 1.27 -19.13
N LYS A 155 27.97 1.29 -18.73
CA LYS A 155 28.57 2.31 -17.88
C LYS A 155 28.78 3.60 -18.68
N PRO A 156 28.56 4.76 -18.07
CA PRO A 156 29.56 5.83 -18.20
C PRO A 156 29.99 6.38 -16.84
N GLY A 157 31.29 6.61 -16.72
CA GLY A 157 31.95 7.07 -15.50
C GLY A 157 31.60 8.51 -15.12
N TYR A 158 31.73 8.81 -13.83
CA TYR A 158 31.60 10.16 -13.29
C TYR A 158 32.81 10.53 -12.43
N ASN A 159 33.33 11.73 -12.74
CA ASN A 159 34.35 12.48 -12.01
C ASN A 159 33.64 13.35 -10.95
N PRO A 160 34.18 13.57 -9.74
CA PRO A 160 33.40 14.11 -8.62
C PRO A 160 33.68 15.59 -8.38
N LYS A 161 32.68 16.47 -8.52
CA LYS A 161 32.58 17.73 -7.74
C LYS A 161 31.12 18.15 -7.53
N ASP A 162 30.91 18.63 -6.30
CA ASP A 162 29.85 19.51 -5.80
C ASP A 162 28.60 18.94 -5.09
N LEU A 163 28.25 19.66 -4.01
CA LEU A 163 27.52 19.23 -2.81
C LEU A 163 26.04 19.66 -2.81
N ARG A 164 25.21 18.80 -2.17
CA ARG A 164 23.85 18.97 -1.57
C ARG A 164 22.63 18.76 -2.49
N PRO A 165 21.45 18.30 -1.99
CA PRO A 165 21.05 17.80 -0.66
C PRO A 165 20.63 16.29 -0.67
N LYS A 166 20.59 15.67 0.52
CA LYS A 166 20.32 14.23 0.75
C LYS A 166 19.03 13.72 0.09
N MET A 167 19.14 13.12 -1.10
CA MET A 167 18.20 12.11 -1.58
C MET A 167 18.23 10.93 -0.60
N LYS A 168 17.07 10.37 -0.25
CA LYS A 168 17.01 9.02 0.34
C LYS A 168 17.78 8.11 -0.62
N LYS A 169 18.86 7.47 -0.13
CA LYS A 169 19.65 6.50 -0.90
C LYS A 169 18.68 5.55 -1.59
N LEU A 170 18.85 5.36 -2.90
CA LEU A 170 18.23 4.24 -3.59
C LEU A 170 18.63 2.97 -2.83
N PRO A 171 17.69 2.07 -2.49
CA PRO A 171 18.03 0.83 -1.78
C PRO A 171 19.12 0.10 -2.57
N ASP A 172 20.19 -0.30 -1.89
CA ASP A 172 21.25 -1.07 -2.53
C ASP A 172 20.70 -2.44 -2.98
N ALA A 173 21.37 -3.10 -3.94
CA ALA A 173 20.99 -4.43 -4.39
C ALA A 173 20.93 -5.44 -3.22
N SER A 174 21.80 -5.23 -2.21
CA SER A 174 21.81 -5.99 -0.94
C SER A 174 20.55 -5.74 -0.08
N ASP A 175 20.08 -4.50 0.02
CA ASP A 175 18.86 -4.13 0.75
C ASP A 175 17.61 -4.76 0.11
N LEU A 176 17.58 -4.76 -1.23
CA LEU A 176 16.49 -5.37 -2.00
C LEU A 176 16.46 -6.89 -1.85
N LEU A 177 17.62 -7.53 -1.84
CA LEU A 177 17.75 -8.97 -1.61
C LEU A 177 17.33 -9.32 -0.18
N TYR A 178 17.83 -8.60 0.82
CA TYR A 178 17.45 -8.78 2.22
C TYR A 178 15.94 -8.68 2.47
N VAL A 179 15.28 -7.70 1.84
CA VAL A 179 13.83 -7.53 1.96
C VAL A 179 13.08 -8.67 1.29
N LYS A 180 13.55 -9.19 0.15
CA LYS A 180 12.94 -10.34 -0.51
C LYS A 180 13.06 -11.59 0.35
N ASP A 181 14.24 -11.82 0.92
CA ASP A 181 14.52 -12.95 1.80
C ASP A 181 13.63 -12.89 3.05
N LEU A 182 13.53 -11.73 3.69
CA LEU A 182 12.65 -11.53 4.85
C LEU A 182 11.18 -11.82 4.54
N VAL A 183 10.68 -11.38 3.38
CA VAL A 183 9.29 -11.63 2.96
C VAL A 183 9.06 -13.12 2.74
N ALA A 184 10.02 -13.82 2.13
CA ALA A 184 9.95 -15.27 1.95
C ALA A 184 9.94 -16.01 3.29
N GLU A 185 10.81 -15.63 4.23
CA GLU A 185 10.83 -16.19 5.59
C GLU A 185 9.49 -15.97 6.33
N VAL A 186 8.91 -14.76 6.23
CA VAL A 186 7.61 -14.44 6.86
C VAL A 186 6.49 -15.30 6.26
N ARG A 187 6.44 -15.41 4.92
CA ARG A 187 5.43 -16.24 4.24
C ARG A 187 5.59 -17.71 4.61
N HIS A 188 6.83 -18.20 4.65
CA HIS A 188 7.12 -19.58 5.00
C HIS A 188 6.74 -19.90 6.45
N ALA A 189 7.06 -19.01 7.40
CA ALA A 189 6.65 -19.15 8.79
C ALA A 189 5.12 -19.24 8.95
N LEU A 190 4.37 -18.36 8.29
CA LEU A 190 2.91 -18.40 8.33
C LEU A 190 2.33 -19.64 7.64
N TYR A 191 2.96 -20.11 6.55
CA TYR A 191 2.59 -21.37 5.91
C TYR A 191 2.79 -22.57 6.84
N VAL A 192 3.96 -22.69 7.47
CA VAL A 192 4.30 -23.82 8.35
C VAL A 192 3.35 -23.85 9.54
N THR A 193 3.21 -22.72 10.24
CA THR A 193 2.32 -22.63 11.42
C THR A 193 0.88 -22.99 11.10
N LEU A 194 0.34 -22.57 9.95
CA LEU A 194 -1.03 -22.93 9.55
C LEU A 194 -1.13 -24.39 9.07
N SER A 195 -0.12 -24.91 8.37
CA SER A 195 -0.15 -26.29 7.83
C SER A 195 -0.01 -27.36 8.91
N GLU A 196 0.73 -27.04 9.98
CA GLU A 196 0.94 -27.92 11.14
C GLU A 196 -0.13 -27.73 12.22
N PHE A 197 -1.03 -26.76 12.05
CA PHE A 197 -2.10 -26.50 13.00
C PHE A 197 -3.16 -27.60 12.94
N GLY A 198 -3.33 -28.33 14.06
CA GLY A 198 -4.32 -29.40 14.19
C GLY A 198 -5.67 -28.97 14.77
N GLY A 199 -5.86 -27.68 15.06
CA GLY A 199 -7.10 -27.14 15.64
C GLY A 199 -8.12 -26.67 14.60
N ASN A 200 -9.29 -26.23 15.06
CA ASN A 200 -10.35 -25.70 14.22
C ASN A 200 -10.21 -24.18 14.01
N ILE A 201 -10.08 -23.74 12.75
CA ILE A 201 -9.94 -22.31 12.40
C ILE A 201 -11.24 -21.52 12.66
N GLU A 202 -12.39 -22.19 12.73
CA GLU A 202 -13.68 -21.57 13.05
C GLU A 202 -13.92 -21.39 14.55
N ASP A 203 -13.14 -22.07 15.41
CA ASP A 203 -13.22 -21.88 16.87
C ASP A 203 -12.34 -20.70 17.31
N GLU A 204 -12.92 -19.80 18.10
CA GLU A 204 -12.24 -18.57 18.51
C GLU A 204 -11.02 -18.83 19.40
N ASN A 205 -11.05 -19.85 20.27
CA ASN A 205 -9.93 -20.16 21.17
C ASN A 205 -8.78 -20.80 20.40
N ASP A 206 -9.10 -21.76 19.53
CA ASP A 206 -8.12 -22.38 18.64
C ASP A 206 -7.47 -21.33 17.72
N MET A 207 -8.26 -20.38 17.20
CA MET A 207 -7.72 -19.30 16.39
C MET A 207 -6.83 -18.35 17.18
N GLU A 208 -7.22 -18.00 18.41
CA GLU A 208 -6.37 -17.19 19.29
C GLU A 208 -5.03 -17.89 19.56
N CYS A 209 -5.05 -19.20 19.85
CA CYS A 209 -3.83 -19.98 20.07
C CYS A 209 -2.92 -20.00 18.83
N LEU A 210 -3.49 -20.17 17.63
CA LEU A 210 -2.72 -20.10 16.38
C LEU A 210 -2.10 -18.71 16.18
N VAL A 211 -2.87 -17.65 16.39
CA VAL A 211 -2.39 -16.27 16.22
C VAL A 211 -1.26 -15.97 17.20
N GLU A 212 -1.36 -16.38 18.46
CA GLU A 212 -0.28 -16.23 19.44
C GLU A 212 0.99 -16.98 19.02
N HIS A 213 0.85 -18.23 18.54
CA HIS A 213 1.99 -18.96 18.00
C HIS A 213 2.61 -18.27 16.78
N GLN A 214 1.80 -17.71 15.88
CA GLN A 214 2.27 -16.95 14.73
C GLN A 214 3.02 -15.68 15.15
N PHE A 215 2.60 -14.99 16.22
CA PHE A 215 3.35 -13.86 16.77
C PHE A 215 4.76 -14.25 17.24
N GLU A 216 4.91 -15.39 17.91
CA GLU A 216 6.21 -15.89 18.36
C GLU A 216 7.14 -16.22 17.20
N VAL A 217 6.62 -16.88 16.16
CA VAL A 217 7.41 -17.23 14.97
C VAL A 217 7.77 -15.97 14.18
N LEU A 218 6.83 -15.04 14.00
CA LEU A 218 7.08 -13.75 13.36
C LEU A 218 8.14 -12.95 14.12
N GLN A 219 8.16 -12.98 15.45
CA GLN A 219 9.20 -12.32 16.24
C GLN A 219 10.59 -12.83 15.89
N LYS A 220 10.76 -14.16 15.76
CA LYS A 220 12.02 -14.81 15.38
C LYS A 220 12.43 -14.39 13.96
N VAL A 221 11.52 -14.52 12.99
CA VAL A 221 11.77 -14.17 11.58
C VAL A 221 12.10 -12.69 11.40
N LEU A 222 11.37 -11.81 12.07
CA LEU A 222 11.58 -10.36 11.99
C LEU A 222 12.80 -9.88 12.81
N ARG A 223 13.52 -10.82 13.43
CA ARG A 223 14.75 -10.63 14.22
C ARG A 223 14.54 -9.62 15.35
N ILE A 224 13.41 -9.75 16.07
CA ILE A 224 13.06 -8.86 17.18
C ILE A 224 13.51 -9.48 18.51
N PRO A 225 14.30 -8.76 19.34
CA PRO A 225 14.83 -9.31 20.59
C PRO A 225 13.74 -9.81 21.56
N HIS A 226 13.94 -11.00 22.16
CA HIS A 226 12.99 -11.63 23.10
C HIS A 226 12.78 -10.87 24.42
N LYS A 227 13.71 -10.00 24.82
CA LYS A 227 13.66 -9.29 26.11
C LYS A 227 12.95 -7.94 26.05
N SER A 228 12.45 -7.53 24.88
CA SER A 228 11.78 -6.24 24.77
C SER A 228 10.35 -6.33 25.30
N SER A 229 10.00 -5.48 26.25
CA SER A 229 8.62 -5.26 26.70
C SER A 229 7.68 -4.83 25.55
N GLU A 230 8.25 -4.34 24.45
CA GLU A 230 7.53 -3.87 23.26
C GLU A 230 7.69 -4.83 22.06
N ALA A 231 8.18 -6.06 22.27
CA ALA A 231 8.44 -6.99 21.18
C ALA A 231 7.21 -7.21 20.28
N ARG A 232 6.04 -7.42 20.87
CA ARG A 232 4.77 -7.61 20.15
C ARG A 232 4.40 -6.38 19.30
N LEU A 233 4.59 -5.17 19.83
CA LEU A 233 4.35 -3.93 19.12
C LEU A 233 5.30 -3.77 17.93
N MET A 234 6.58 -4.12 18.09
CA MET A 234 7.57 -4.10 17.01
C MET A 234 7.25 -5.11 15.91
N VAL A 235 6.82 -6.33 16.29
CA VAL A 235 6.35 -7.35 15.34
C VAL A 235 5.19 -6.79 14.55
N SER A 236 4.22 -6.21 15.25
CA SER A 236 3.01 -5.67 14.64
C SER A 236 3.32 -4.57 13.63
N LYS A 237 4.14 -3.58 14.00
CA LYS A 237 4.56 -2.48 13.12
C LYS A 237 5.30 -2.97 11.88
N LYS A 238 6.24 -3.91 12.04
CA LYS A 238 6.99 -4.46 10.91
C LYS A 238 6.08 -5.27 9.98
N PHE A 239 5.22 -6.13 10.53
CA PHE A 239 4.31 -6.96 9.75
C PHE A 239 3.28 -6.10 8.99
N LEU A 240 2.67 -5.11 9.63
CA LEU A 240 1.77 -4.14 8.96
C LEU A 240 2.47 -3.38 7.84
N THR A 241 3.74 -3.04 8.02
CA THR A 241 4.52 -2.37 6.97
C THR A 241 4.70 -3.29 5.76
N LEU A 242 5.00 -4.57 5.97
CA LEU A 242 5.09 -5.56 4.87
C LEU A 242 3.76 -5.75 4.16
N PHE A 243 2.65 -5.79 4.90
CA PHE A 243 1.31 -5.89 4.36
C PHE A 243 0.95 -4.66 3.51
N ARG A 244 1.01 -3.45 4.08
CA ARG A 244 0.60 -2.21 3.40
C ARG A 244 1.49 -1.80 2.24
N SER A 245 2.75 -2.25 2.23
CA SER A 245 3.64 -2.06 1.08
C SER A 245 3.39 -3.08 -0.04
N GLY A 246 2.42 -3.99 0.10
CA GLY A 246 2.07 -5.02 -0.88
C GLY A 246 3.12 -6.13 -0.99
N LYS A 247 4.15 -6.14 -0.13
CA LYS A 247 5.24 -7.12 -0.19
C LYS A 247 4.75 -8.53 0.14
N LEU A 248 3.75 -8.66 1.00
CA LEU A 248 3.13 -9.96 1.32
C LEU A 248 2.21 -10.47 0.21
N GLY A 249 1.80 -9.62 -0.74
CA GLY A 249 0.87 -9.94 -1.82
C GLY A 249 -0.23 -8.89 -1.94
N SER A 250 -1.15 -9.11 -2.87
CA SER A 250 -2.39 -8.33 -3.00
C SER A 250 -3.52 -9.05 -2.26
N PHE A 251 -4.27 -8.30 -1.46
CA PHE A 251 -5.36 -8.83 -0.65
C PHE A 251 -6.61 -7.97 -0.86
N VAL A 252 -7.76 -8.61 -0.99
CA VAL A 252 -9.07 -7.95 -0.98
C VAL A 252 -9.67 -8.27 0.38
N LEU A 253 -9.95 -7.28 1.24
CA LEU A 253 -10.45 -7.56 2.61
C LEU A 253 -11.96 -7.83 2.64
N ASP A 254 -12.69 -7.37 1.64
CA ASP A 254 -14.11 -7.65 1.49
C ASP A 254 -14.32 -8.88 0.63
N ASP A 255 -15.44 -9.55 0.84
CA ASP A 255 -15.87 -10.61 -0.06
C ASP A 255 -16.35 -9.98 -1.36
N VAL A 256 -16.04 -10.63 -2.49
CA VAL A 256 -16.53 -10.16 -3.78
C VAL A 256 -18.03 -10.43 -3.78
N PRO A 257 -18.89 -9.41 -4.03
CA PRO A 257 -20.32 -9.64 -4.08
C PRO A 257 -20.62 -10.71 -5.11
N GLU A 258 -21.38 -11.74 -4.72
CA GLU A 258 -21.89 -12.76 -5.64
C GLU A 258 -22.70 -12.04 -6.71
N SER A 259 -22.23 -12.14 -7.95
CA SER A 259 -22.79 -11.47 -9.13
C SER A 259 -24.11 -12.06 -9.57
#